data_AF-A0A920N3G4-F1
#
_entry.id   AF-A0A920N3G4-F1
#
_cell.length_a   1.000
_cell.length_b   1.000
_cell.length_c   1.000
_cell.angle_alpha   90.00
_cell.angle_beta   90.00
_cell.angle_gamma   90.00
#
_symmetry.space_group_name_H-M   'P 1'
#
loop_
_entity.id
_entity.type
_entity.pdbx_description
1 polymer ?
#
loop_
_entity_poly.entity_id
_entity_poly.type
_entity_poly.pdbx_seq_one_letter_code
_entity_poly.pdbx_strand_id
1 'polypeptide(L)'
;MAGNHYNWLLENVGSDARPVFRKPRKFMDPDGNPISVTHHEGHGAGYDWDADGRLDLMVGGESGAIYLFHRDWLSGIKHKVTVRR
;
A
#
# COMPACT_ATOMS: atom_id res chain seq x y z
N MET A 1 0.30 20.92 -9.09
CA MET A 1 -0.86 20.90 -8.19
C MET A 1 -0.44 20.19 -6.92
N ALA A 2 -0.36 20.89 -5.78
CA ALA A 2 0.06 20.32 -4.50
C ALA A 2 -1.19 19.79 -3.76
N GLY A 3 -1.65 18.61 -4.15
CA GLY A 3 -2.64 17.87 -3.36
C GLY A 3 -1.91 17.10 -2.25
N ASN A 4 -2.15 17.46 -0.99
CA ASN A 4 -1.62 16.75 0.19
C ASN A 4 -2.36 15.41 0.41
N HIS A 5 -2.50 14.57 -0.62
CA HIS A 5 -3.24 13.31 -0.54
C HIS A 5 -2.28 12.19 -0.13
N TYR A 6 -1.87 12.22 1.15
CA TYR A 6 -1.12 11.13 1.74
C TYR A 6 -2.07 10.06 2.27
N ASN A 7 -1.76 8.79 1.98
CA ASN A 7 -2.35 7.67 2.69
C ASN A 7 -1.73 7.62 4.10
N TRP A 8 -2.58 7.63 5.13
CA TRP A 8 -2.16 7.50 6.52
C TRP A 8 -2.37 6.07 7.01
N LEU A 9 -1.36 5.52 7.67
CA LEU A 9 -1.42 4.22 8.32
C LEU A 9 -1.64 4.40 9.81
N LEU A 10 -2.73 3.78 10.30
CA LEU A 10 -3.01 3.59 11.71
C LEU A 10 -2.80 2.11 12.02
N GLU A 11 -1.68 1.79 12.66
CA GLU A 11 -1.35 0.42 13.04
C GLU A 11 -2.09 0.04 14.32
N ASN A 12 -2.95 -0.99 14.24
CA ASN A 12 -3.51 -1.62 15.42
C ASN A 12 -2.40 -2.42 16.12
N VAL A 13 -2.01 -1.97 17.30
CA VAL A 13 -1.05 -2.65 18.19
C VAL A 13 -1.74 -3.32 19.39
N GLY A 14 -3.07 -3.30 19.42
CA GLY A 14 -3.90 -4.07 20.33
C GLY A 14 -4.27 -5.42 19.72
N SER A 15 -5.49 -5.90 20.00
CA SER A 15 -6.07 -7.06 19.33
C SER A 15 -7.26 -6.64 18.47
N ASP A 16 -7.77 -7.54 17.63
CA ASP A 16 -8.98 -7.29 16.86
C ASP A 16 -10.19 -7.04 17.76
N ALA A 17 -10.27 -7.73 18.90
CA ALA A 17 -11.33 -7.54 19.89
C ALA A 17 -11.16 -6.28 20.74
N ARG A 18 -9.94 -5.75 20.86
CA ARG A 18 -9.60 -4.56 21.67
C ARG A 18 -8.53 -3.74 20.94
N PRO A 19 -8.91 -2.97 19.91
CA PRO A 19 -7.95 -2.28 19.08
C PRO A 19 -7.31 -1.10 19.83
N VAL A 20 -6.01 -0.93 19.65
CA VAL A 20 -5.24 0.22 20.14
C VAL A 20 -4.39 0.72 18.98
N PHE A 21 -4.62 1.93 18.51
CA PHE A 21 -3.89 2.45 17.36
C PHE A 21 -2.70 3.30 17.77
N ARG A 22 -1.54 3.08 17.12
CA ARG A 22 -0.43 4.03 17.18
C ARG A 22 -0.82 5.36 16.54
N LYS A 23 -0.04 6.41 16.83
CA LYS A 23 -0.16 7.69 16.14
C LYS A 23 -0.09 7.47 14.62
N PRO A 24 -0.97 8.12 13.83
CA PRO A 24 -0.95 8.00 12.39
C PRO A 24 0.43 8.35 11.81
N ARG A 25 0.89 7.55 10.85
CA ARG A 25 2.10 7.84 10.07
C ARG A 25 1.78 7.83 8.59
N LYS A 26 2.53 8.59 7.78
CA LYS A 26 2.43 8.45 6.32
C LYS A 26 2.77 7.02 5.93
N PHE A 27 2.03 6.47 4.97
CA PHE A 27 2.37 5.20 4.37
C PHE A 27 3.48 5.44 3.35
N MET A 28 4.62 4.77 3.54
CA MET A 28 5.87 5.04 2.82
C MET A 28 6.28 3.79 2.04
N ASP A 29 6.87 4.00 0.87
CA ASP A 29 7.60 2.97 0.14
C ASP A 29 8.98 2.70 0.82
N PRO A 30 9.71 1.65 0.40
CA PRO A 30 11.04 1.33 0.94
C PRO A 30 12.10 2.42 0.75
N ASP A 31 11.94 3.23 -0.30
CA ASP A 31 12.86 4.31 -0.65
C ASP A 31 12.55 5.58 0.17
N GLY A 32 11.55 5.53 1.06
CA GLY A 32 11.17 6.62 1.96
C GLY A 32 10.26 7.65 1.31
N ASN A 33 9.61 7.33 0.18
CA ASN A 33 8.64 8.21 -0.47
C ASN A 33 7.22 7.87 0.02
N PRO A 34 6.36 8.87 0.25
CA PRO A 34 4.97 8.60 0.55
C PRO A 34 4.27 7.88 -0.62
N ILE A 35 3.59 6.78 -0.33
CA ILE A 35 2.72 6.10 -1.29
C ILE A 35 1.50 6.99 -1.49
N SER A 36 1.50 7.70 -2.62
CA SER A 36 0.45 8.63 -3.01
C SER A 36 -0.44 7.97 -4.06
N VAL A 37 -1.72 7.82 -3.75
CA VAL A 37 -2.74 7.46 -4.74
C VAL A 37 -3.58 8.70 -4.94
N THR A 38 -3.33 9.41 -6.04
CA THR A 38 -3.93 10.71 -6.32
C THR A 38 -5.24 10.53 -7.07
N HIS A 39 -6.30 10.09 -6.37
CA HIS A 39 -7.69 10.18 -6.84
C HIS A 39 -8.62 10.30 -5.61
N HIS A 40 -9.84 10.80 -5.80
CA HIS A 40 -10.87 10.75 -4.78
C HIS A 40 -11.15 9.27 -4.41
N GLU A 41 -11.34 8.99 -3.12
CA GLU A 41 -11.78 7.69 -2.57
C GLU A 41 -10.81 6.50 -2.70
N GLY A 42 -9.52 6.72 -2.40
CA GLY A 42 -8.56 5.61 -2.23
C GLY A 42 -8.89 4.72 -1.02
N HIS A 43 -9.49 3.56 -1.26
CA HIS A 43 -9.72 2.55 -0.21
C HIS A 43 -8.63 1.48 -0.28
N GLY A 44 -7.76 1.47 0.74
CA GLY A 44 -6.68 0.50 0.86
C GLY A 44 -7.09 -0.76 1.62
N ALA A 45 -6.69 -1.93 1.13
CA ALA A 45 -6.83 -3.20 1.83
C ALA A 45 -5.55 -4.03 1.69
N GLY A 46 -5.19 -4.75 2.77
CA GLY A 46 -4.17 -5.78 2.71
C GLY A 46 -4.79 -7.08 2.19
N TYR A 47 -4.21 -7.66 1.14
CA TYR A 47 -4.69 -8.93 0.57
C TYR A 47 -3.51 -9.72 -0.02
N ASP A 48 -3.48 -11.02 0.21
CA ASP A 48 -2.48 -11.93 -0.37
C ASP A 48 -2.89 -12.29 -1.81
N TRP A 49 -2.48 -11.46 -2.78
CA TRP A 49 -2.99 -11.52 -4.15
C TRP A 49 -2.49 -12.75 -4.91
N ASP A 50 -1.23 -13.12 -4.69
CA ASP A 50 -0.57 -14.21 -5.40
C ASP A 50 -0.47 -15.51 -4.57
N ALA A 51 -1.06 -15.52 -3.37
CA ALA A 51 -1.08 -16.64 -2.43
C ALA A 51 0.32 -17.06 -1.94
N ASP A 52 1.24 -16.10 -1.80
CA ASP A 52 2.59 -16.32 -1.29
C ASP A 52 2.70 -16.23 0.24
N GLY A 53 1.59 -15.93 0.92
CA GLY A 53 1.51 -15.79 2.37
C GLY A 53 1.93 -14.41 2.89
N ARG A 54 2.21 -13.45 2.00
CA ARG A 54 2.58 -12.08 2.35
C ARG A 54 1.55 -11.12 1.77
N LEU A 55 0.90 -10.35 2.64
CA LEU A 55 -0.11 -9.38 2.20
C LEU A 55 0.48 -8.35 1.23
N ASP A 56 -0.18 -8.13 0.10
CA ASP A 56 0.03 -6.98 -0.78
C ASP A 56 -0.84 -5.80 -0.34
N LEU A 57 -0.66 -4.63 -0.97
CA LEU A 57 -1.60 -3.51 -0.85
C LEU A 57 -2.44 -3.40 -2.12
N MET A 58 -3.76 -3.56 -1.96
CA MET A 58 -4.74 -3.19 -2.98
C MET A 58 -5.32 -1.82 -2.66
N VAL A 59 -5.53 -1.01 -3.69
CA VAL A 59 -6.23 0.28 -3.57
C VAL A 59 -7.31 0.38 -4.64
N GLY A 60 -8.56 0.58 -4.22
CA GLY A 60 -9.65 0.92 -5.13
C GLY A 60 -9.63 2.40 -5.48
N GLY A 61 -9.92 2.75 -6.73
CA GLY A 61 -10.16 4.12 -7.18
C GLY A 61 -11.60 4.35 -7.64
N GLU A 62 -12.07 5.59 -7.55
CA GLU A 62 -13.41 6.04 -7.97
C GLU A 62 -13.78 5.60 -9.39
N SER A 63 -12.81 5.51 -10.30
CA SER A 63 -13.03 5.08 -11.69
C SER A 63 -13.36 3.59 -11.85
N GLY A 64 -13.43 2.83 -10.76
CA GLY A 64 -13.58 1.37 -10.77
C GLY A 64 -12.27 0.63 -11.01
N ALA A 65 -11.15 1.34 -11.12
CA ALA A 65 -9.83 0.72 -11.21
C ALA A 65 -9.39 0.15 -9.85
N ILE A 66 -8.64 -0.97 -9.91
CA ILE A 66 -7.95 -1.55 -8.77
C ILE A 66 -6.45 -1.42 -9.03
N TYR A 67 -5.75 -0.75 -8.11
CA TYR A 67 -4.30 -0.63 -8.11
C TYR A 67 -3.72 -1.71 -7.18
N LEU A 68 -2.78 -2.49 -7.71
CA LEU A 68 -2.03 -3.47 -6.93
C LEU A 68 -0.60 -2.96 -6.69
N PHE A 69 -0.20 -2.91 -5.43
CA PHE A 69 1.19 -2.73 -5.02
C PHE A 69 1.69 -4.02 -4.40
N HIS A 70 2.48 -4.78 -5.17
CA HIS A 70 3.00 -6.07 -4.77
C HIS A 70 3.97 -5.96 -3.58
N ARG A 71 3.96 -6.96 -2.69
CA ARG A 71 4.79 -7.04 -1.49
C ARG A 71 6.26 -6.83 -1.80
N ASP A 72 6.80 -7.47 -2.83
CA ASP A 72 8.21 -7.30 -3.20
C ASP A 72 8.58 -5.83 -3.41
N TRP A 73 7.76 -5.07 -4.13
CA TRP A 73 8.01 -3.64 -4.35
C TRP A 73 7.88 -2.85 -3.05
N LEU A 74 6.87 -3.14 -2.22
CA LEU A 74 6.69 -2.55 -0.89
C LEU A 74 7.81 -2.91 0.10
N SER A 75 8.61 -3.93 -0.22
CA SER A 75 9.76 -4.40 0.56
C SER A 75 11.10 -4.07 -0.10
N GLY A 76 11.10 -3.34 -1.23
CA GLY A 76 12.30 -2.85 -1.91
C GLY A 76 12.98 -3.89 -2.81
N ILE A 77 12.32 -5.02 -3.04
CA ILE A 77 12.77 -6.08 -3.93
C ILE A 77 12.41 -5.66 -5.36
N LYS A 78 13.42 -5.50 -6.21
CA LYS A 78 13.28 -5.10 -7.62
C LYS A 78 13.72 -6.25 -8.52
N HIS A 79 12.78 -6.80 -9.30
CA HIS A 79 13.06 -7.85 -10.28
C HIS A 79 13.61 -7.24 -11.57
N LYS A 80 14.83 -7.61 -11.97
CA LYS A 80 15.43 -7.16 -13.23
C LYS A 80 15.27 -8.24 -14.29
N VAL A 81 14.37 -8.01 -15.23
CA VAL A 81 14.21 -8.90 -16.39
C VAL A 81 15.02 -8.36 -17.57
N THR A 82 15.84 -9.21 -18.18
CA THR A 82 16.52 -8.88 -19.43
C THR A 82 15.80 -9.59 -20.57
N VAL A 83 15.07 -8.84 -21.39
CA VAL A 83 14.43 -9.39 -22.59
C VAL A 83 15.45 -9.42 -23.72
N ARG A 84 15.77 -10.62 -24.24
CA ARG A 84 16.54 -10.78 -25.46
C ARG A 84 15.57 -10.99 -26.62
N ARG A 85 15.79 -10.29 -27.72
CA ARG A 85 15.04 -10.44 -28.97
C ARG A 85 15.45 -11.71 -29.70
#